data_AF-A0A6L5Y7N5-F1
#
_entry.id   AF-A0A6L5Y7N5-F1
#
_cell.length_a   1.000
_cell.length_b   1.000
_cell.length_c   1.000
_cell.angle_alpha   90.00
_cell.angle_beta   90.00
_cell.angle_gamma   90.00
#
_symmetry.space_group_name_H-M   'P 1'
#
loop_
_entity.id
_entity.type
_entity.pdbx_description
1 polymer ?
#
loop_
_entity_poly.entity_id
_entity_poly.type
_entity_poly.pdbx_seq_one_letter_code
_entity_poly.pdbx_strand_id
1 'polypeptide(L)'
;MDEYKNFTEEMLKDGSTLCYLKHRFLSKKTREQLDWLLACLRDSVLIVPTLPVSGKPDFLESDDGVRFLPVFSQEKQLPPDYMEEFDLRRMGIEECVGLAKEYPDCSGLVLDGFTEAMIIEYDLTDAILRIPSRLHPKEEEKGDAEA
;
A
#
# COMPACT_ATOMS: atom_id res chain seq x y z
N MET A 1 1.04 -6.84 27.22
CA MET A 1 0.79 -7.77 26.10
C MET A 1 1.04 -6.93 24.86
N ASP A 2 2.30 -6.65 24.56
CA ASP A 2 2.71 -5.51 23.72
C ASP A 2 3.65 -5.91 22.56
N GLU A 3 3.98 -7.19 22.44
CA GLU A 3 4.97 -7.68 21.48
C GLU A 3 4.47 -7.82 20.04
N TYR A 4 3.16 -7.73 19.80
CA TYR A 4 2.59 -7.86 18.45
C TYR A 4 2.38 -6.52 17.72
N LYS A 5 2.66 -5.38 18.35
CA LYS A 5 2.29 -4.05 17.82
C LYS A 5 3.07 -3.58 16.62
N ASN A 6 4.19 -4.21 16.27
CA ASN A 6 5.17 -3.65 15.35
C ASN A 6 5.44 -4.55 14.15
N PHE A 7 5.85 -3.96 13.04
CA PHE A 7 6.24 -4.66 11.82
C PHE A 7 7.77 -4.70 11.71
N THR A 8 8.31 -5.84 11.30
CA THR A 8 9.72 -5.93 10.90
C THR A 8 9.86 -5.57 9.42
N GLU A 9 11.06 -5.14 9.00
CA GLU A 9 11.35 -4.92 7.58
C GLU A 9 11.05 -6.16 6.72
N GLU A 10 11.35 -7.35 7.25
CA GLU A 10 11.07 -8.61 6.55
C GLU A 10 9.57 -8.83 6.30
N MET A 11 8.71 -8.45 7.25
CA MET A 11 7.26 -8.59 7.08
C MET A 11 6.71 -7.65 5.99
N LEU A 12 7.32 -6.48 5.81
CA LEU A 12 6.84 -5.47 4.85
C LEU A 12 7.48 -5.60 3.47
N LYS A 13 8.60 -6.34 3.36
CA LYS A 13 9.48 -6.38 2.19
C LYS A 13 8.80 -6.69 0.87
N ASP A 14 7.86 -7.64 0.87
CA ASP A 14 7.26 -8.19 -0.35
C ASP A 14 5.77 -7.92 -0.50
N GLY A 15 5.18 -7.14 0.43
CA GLY A 15 3.74 -6.84 0.44
C GLY A 15 2.83 -8.02 0.82
N SER A 16 3.36 -9.20 1.16
CA SER A 16 2.58 -10.36 1.55
C SER A 16 1.79 -10.15 2.83
N THR A 17 2.38 -9.48 3.83
CA THR A 17 1.70 -9.10 5.08
C THR A 17 0.52 -8.18 4.81
N LEU A 18 0.70 -7.18 3.94
CA LEU A 18 -0.37 -6.26 3.56
C LEU A 18 -1.52 -7.01 2.87
N CYS A 19 -1.20 -7.87 1.91
CA CYS A 19 -2.16 -8.77 1.26
C CYS A 19 -2.96 -9.62 2.28
N TYR A 20 -2.25 -10.25 3.22
CA TYR A 20 -2.86 -11.10 4.25
C TYR A 20 -3.82 -10.31 5.16
N LEU A 21 -3.39 -9.14 5.64
CA LEU A 21 -4.20 -8.28 6.50
C LEU A 21 -5.42 -7.74 5.76
N LYS A 22 -5.27 -7.38 4.48
CA LYS A 22 -6.37 -6.95 3.62
C LYS A 22 -7.41 -8.06 3.48
N HIS A 23 -6.99 -9.28 3.11
CA HIS A 23 -7.89 -10.43 2.98
C HIS A 23 -8.65 -10.72 4.30
N ARG A 24 -7.93 -10.70 5.42
CA ARG A 24 -8.49 -10.90 6.76
C ARG A 24 -9.53 -9.83 7.13
N PHE A 25 -9.25 -8.57 6.81
CA PHE A 25 -10.18 -7.46 7.01
C PHE A 25 -11.41 -7.60 6.11
N LEU A 26 -11.26 -7.88 4.82
CA LEU A 26 -12.40 -8.02 3.90
C LEU A 26 -13.32 -9.19 4.30
N SER A 27 -12.76 -10.23 4.92
CA SER A 27 -13.52 -11.40 5.40
C SER A 27 -14.39 -11.16 6.64
N LYS A 28 -13.94 -10.34 7.60
CA LYS A 28 -14.64 -10.17 8.90
C LYS A 28 -14.96 -8.72 9.30
N LYS A 29 -14.32 -7.74 8.64
CA LYS A 29 -14.52 -6.29 8.77
C LYS A 29 -14.52 -5.77 10.20
N THR A 30 -13.61 -6.26 11.04
CA THR A 30 -13.50 -5.77 12.42
C THR A 30 -12.61 -4.53 12.51
N ARG A 31 -12.88 -3.66 13.50
CA ARG A 31 -12.06 -2.46 13.76
C ARG A 31 -10.59 -2.80 14.02
N GLU A 32 -10.35 -3.83 14.82
CA GLU A 32 -8.98 -4.28 15.12
C GLU A 32 -8.24 -4.67 13.84
N GLN A 33 -8.89 -5.40 12.92
CA GLN A 33 -8.28 -5.78 11.64
C GLN A 33 -8.00 -4.57 10.75
N LEU A 34 -8.92 -3.59 10.75
CA LEU A 34 -8.69 -2.33 10.04
C LEU A 34 -7.48 -1.60 10.62
N ASP A 35 -7.39 -1.46 11.94
CA ASP A 35 -6.26 -0.78 12.60
C ASP A 35 -4.91 -1.44 12.26
N TRP A 36 -4.85 -2.78 12.20
CA TRP A 36 -3.67 -3.50 11.75
C TRP A 36 -3.34 -3.26 10.28
N LEU A 37 -4.36 -3.30 9.42
CA LEU A 37 -4.21 -3.07 7.99
C LEU A 37 -3.69 -1.66 7.69
N LEU A 38 -4.29 -0.64 8.30
CA LEU A 38 -3.88 0.75 8.09
C LEU A 38 -2.47 1.02 8.62
N ALA A 39 -2.10 0.42 9.76
CA ALA A 39 -0.74 0.51 10.28
C ALA A 39 0.28 -0.19 9.35
N CYS A 40 -0.07 -1.36 8.81
CA CYS A 40 0.79 -2.05 7.85
C CYS A 40 0.95 -1.22 6.57
N LEU A 41 -0.15 -0.69 6.05
CA LEU A 41 -0.18 0.14 4.85
C LEU A 41 0.65 1.42 5.00
N ARG A 42 0.68 2.02 6.21
CA ARG A 42 1.49 3.21 6.50
C ARG A 42 2.97 3.01 6.18
N ASP A 43 3.50 1.84 6.50
CA ASP A 43 4.92 1.49 6.37
C ASP A 43 5.22 0.63 5.13
N SER A 44 4.19 0.28 4.34
CA SER A 44 4.34 -0.56 3.15
C SER A 44 4.86 0.22 1.95
N VAL A 45 5.66 -0.45 1.13
CA VAL A 45 5.98 -0.01 -0.23
C VAL A 45 4.91 -0.55 -1.17
N LEU A 46 4.30 0.33 -1.94
CA LEU A 46 3.25 0.03 -2.91
C LEU A 46 3.78 0.17 -4.33
N ILE A 47 3.13 -0.51 -5.26
CA ILE A 47 3.43 -0.42 -6.69
C ILE A 47 2.35 0.44 -7.35
N VAL A 48 2.79 1.44 -8.12
CA VAL A 48 1.93 2.31 -8.92
C VAL A 48 2.31 2.14 -10.39
N PRO A 49 1.41 1.64 -11.24
CA PRO A 49 1.66 1.56 -12.67
C PRO A 49 1.57 2.95 -13.29
N THR A 50 2.57 3.31 -14.09
CA THR A 50 2.62 4.59 -14.80
C THR A 50 2.99 4.42 -16.26
N LEU A 51 2.47 5.28 -17.12
CA LEU A 51 2.72 5.25 -18.56
C LEU A 51 4.19 5.60 -18.86
N PRO A 52 4.96 4.77 -19.60
CA PRO A 52 6.40 4.94 -19.73
C PRO A 52 6.88 6.28 -20.30
N VAL A 53 6.07 6.90 -21.17
CA VAL A 53 6.44 8.17 -21.82
C VAL A 53 6.06 9.39 -21.00
N SER A 54 4.91 9.34 -20.32
CA SER A 54 4.34 10.51 -19.65
C SER A 54 4.49 10.51 -18.14
N GLY A 55 4.80 9.37 -17.54
CA GLY A 55 4.83 9.16 -16.09
C GLY A 55 3.45 9.28 -15.41
N LYS A 56 2.37 9.43 -16.18
CA LYS A 56 1.01 9.54 -15.66
C LYS A 56 0.52 8.18 -15.18
N PRO A 57 -0.17 8.10 -14.03
CA PRO A 57 -0.83 6.88 -13.61
C PRO A 57 -1.98 6.50 -14.53
N ASP A 58 -2.26 5.21 -14.62
CA ASP A 58 -3.49 4.71 -15.23
C ASP A 58 -4.57 4.59 -14.17
N PHE A 59 -5.51 5.54 -14.12
CA PHE A 59 -6.54 5.56 -13.09
C PHE A 59 -7.61 4.52 -13.36
N LEU A 60 -8.07 3.84 -12.31
CA LEU A 60 -9.24 2.97 -12.40
C LEU A 60 -10.49 3.77 -12.10
N GLU A 61 -11.56 3.48 -12.84
CA GLU A 61 -12.87 4.11 -12.69
C GLU A 61 -13.87 3.07 -12.15
N SER A 62 -14.65 3.46 -11.14
CA SER A 62 -15.77 2.66 -10.65
C SER A 62 -16.98 2.74 -11.59
N ASP A 63 -17.96 1.86 -11.41
CA ASP A 63 -19.21 1.90 -12.18
C ASP A 63 -19.98 3.24 -12.03
N ASP A 64 -19.76 3.96 -10.92
CA ASP A 64 -20.33 5.27 -10.64
C ASP A 64 -19.54 6.44 -11.28
N GLY A 65 -18.50 6.14 -12.06
CA GLY A 65 -17.65 7.14 -12.72
C GLY A 65 -16.60 7.79 -11.79
N VAL A 66 -16.36 7.21 -10.61
CA VAL A 66 -15.39 7.76 -9.65
C VAL A 66 -14.00 7.19 -9.93
N ARG A 67 -13.01 8.06 -10.08
CA ARG A 67 -11.63 7.66 -10.40
C ARG A 67 -10.77 7.51 -9.15
N PHE A 68 -9.94 6.48 -9.13
CA PHE A 68 -9.01 6.17 -8.06
C PHE A 68 -7.62 5.86 -8.63
N LEU A 69 -6.57 6.28 -7.92
CA LEU A 69 -5.21 5.87 -8.24
C LEU A 69 -5.04 4.39 -7.85
N PRO A 70 -4.76 3.48 -8.80
CA PRO A 70 -4.48 2.11 -8.41
C PRO A 70 -3.10 1.98 -7.76
N VAL A 71 -3.09 1.28 -6.64
CA VAL A 71 -1.88 0.90 -5.91
C VAL A 71 -1.92 -0.58 -5.63
N PHE A 72 -0.79 -1.26 -5.76
CA PHE A 72 -0.71 -2.71 -5.61
C PHE A 72 0.25 -3.08 -4.50
N SER A 73 -0.16 -4.04 -3.68
CA SER A 73 0.68 -4.60 -2.62
C SER A 73 1.81 -5.46 -3.19
N GLN A 74 1.57 -6.19 -4.28
CA GLN A 74 2.59 -6.99 -4.97
C GLN A 74 2.30 -7.04 -6.48
N GLU A 75 3.32 -7.44 -7.25
CA GLU A 75 3.20 -7.63 -8.71
C GLU A 75 2.16 -8.73 -9.06
N LYS A 76 1.92 -9.68 -8.15
CA LYS A 76 0.89 -10.73 -8.32
C LYS A 76 -0.54 -10.19 -8.39
N GLN A 77 -0.78 -8.95 -7.97
CA GLN A 77 -2.09 -8.30 -8.06
C GLN A 77 -2.24 -7.47 -9.35
N LEU A 78 -1.19 -7.36 -10.17
CA LEU A 78 -1.23 -6.72 -11.48
C LEU A 78 -1.67 -7.72 -12.57
N PRO A 79 -2.47 -7.28 -13.55
CA PRO A 79 -2.67 -8.02 -14.80
C PRO A 79 -1.36 -8.19 -15.57
N PRO A 80 -1.22 -9.24 -16.40
CA PRO A 80 -0.04 -9.46 -17.25
C PRO A 80 0.31 -8.24 -18.11
N ASP A 81 -0.67 -7.66 -18.80
CA ASP A 81 -0.48 -6.52 -19.69
C ASP A 81 0.12 -5.31 -18.95
N TYR A 82 -0.24 -5.13 -17.66
CA TYR A 82 0.32 -4.04 -16.86
C TYR A 82 1.82 -4.22 -16.58
N MET A 83 2.27 -5.47 -16.42
CA MET A 83 3.70 -5.76 -16.20
C MET A 83 4.53 -5.55 -17.46
N GLU A 84 3.91 -5.61 -18.64
CA GLU A 84 4.59 -5.46 -19.93
C GLU A 84 4.55 -4.01 -20.46
N GLU A 85 3.46 -3.29 -20.22
CA GLU A 85 3.21 -1.99 -20.85
C GLU A 85 3.46 -0.77 -19.94
N PHE A 86 3.64 -0.97 -18.63
CA PHE A 86 3.78 0.14 -17.67
C PHE A 86 5.11 0.11 -16.91
N ASP A 87 5.56 1.31 -16.54
CA ASP A 87 6.61 1.49 -15.56
C ASP A 87 6.02 1.32 -14.15
N LEU A 88 6.50 0.30 -13.43
CA LEU A 88 6.07 -0.04 -12.09
C LEU A 88 6.86 0.74 -11.04
N ARG A 89 6.31 1.88 -10.60
CA ARG A 89 6.95 2.72 -9.57
C ARG A 89 6.68 2.17 -8.18
N ARG A 90 7.72 2.08 -7.36
CA ARG A 90 7.64 1.68 -5.95
C ARG A 90 7.64 2.91 -5.05
N MET A 91 6.57 3.12 -4.30
CA MET A 91 6.29 4.37 -3.58
C MET A 91 5.67 4.07 -2.21
N GLY A 92 5.99 4.89 -1.21
CA GLY A 92 5.28 4.85 0.09
C GLY A 92 3.88 5.45 -0.01
N ILE A 93 3.03 5.18 0.98
CA ILE A 93 1.63 5.69 0.99
C ILE A 93 1.56 7.22 0.85
N GLU A 94 2.50 7.95 1.44
CA GLU A 94 2.53 9.42 1.41
C GLU A 94 2.76 9.96 0.00
N GLU A 95 3.68 9.35 -0.74
CA GLU A 95 3.94 9.71 -2.12
C GLU A 95 2.76 9.32 -3.03
N CYS A 96 2.12 8.17 -2.79
CA CYS A 96 0.91 7.77 -3.50
C CYS A 96 -0.24 8.77 -3.30
N VAL A 97 -0.44 9.23 -2.06
CA VAL A 97 -1.45 10.24 -1.74
C VAL A 97 -1.11 11.59 -2.39
N GLY A 98 0.17 11.98 -2.36
CA GLY A 98 0.64 13.18 -3.05
C GLY A 98 0.33 13.13 -4.53
N LEU A 99 0.72 12.04 -5.20
CA LEU A 99 0.45 11.80 -6.62
C LEU A 99 -1.04 11.80 -6.93
N ALA A 100 -1.88 11.14 -6.13
CA ALA A 100 -3.33 11.14 -6.34
C ALA A 100 -3.92 12.56 -6.25
N LYS A 101 -3.45 13.39 -5.30
CA LYS A 101 -3.93 14.76 -5.08
C LYS A 101 -3.49 15.73 -6.20
N GLU A 102 -2.55 15.36 -7.07
CA GLU A 102 -2.23 16.14 -8.28
C GLU A 102 -3.35 16.09 -9.34
N TYR A 103 -4.30 15.16 -9.22
CA TYR A 103 -5.39 14.93 -10.16
C TYR A 103 -6.74 15.26 -9.51
N PRO A 104 -7.37 16.41 -9.83
CA PRO A 104 -8.58 16.88 -9.15
C PRO A 104 -9.81 15.97 -9.30
N ASP A 105 -9.81 15.08 -10.28
CA ASP A 105 -10.85 14.10 -10.57
C ASP A 105 -10.61 12.74 -9.88
N CYS A 106 -9.49 12.59 -9.16
CA CYS A 106 -9.21 11.42 -8.33
C CYS A 106 -9.83 11.58 -6.94
N SER A 107 -10.44 10.51 -6.41
CA SER A 107 -11.10 10.51 -5.09
C SER A 107 -10.34 9.74 -4.01
N GLY A 108 -9.16 9.20 -4.34
CA GLY A 108 -8.33 8.45 -3.41
C GLY A 108 -7.54 7.35 -4.10
N LEU A 109 -7.29 6.26 -3.37
CA LEU A 109 -6.56 5.10 -3.86
C LEU A 109 -7.48 3.89 -3.96
N VAL A 110 -7.13 2.96 -4.85
CA VAL A 110 -7.69 1.61 -4.84
C VAL A 110 -6.56 0.60 -4.68
N LEU A 111 -6.55 -0.10 -3.55
CA LEU A 111 -5.56 -1.14 -3.26
C LEU A 111 -5.96 -2.44 -3.95
N ASP A 112 -5.05 -2.97 -4.76
CA ASP A 112 -5.17 -4.25 -5.48
C ASP A 112 -6.44 -4.34 -6.35
N GLY A 113 -6.69 -3.29 -7.14
CA GLY A 113 -7.96 -3.06 -7.86
C GLY A 113 -8.42 -4.17 -8.82
N PHE A 114 -7.51 -5.04 -9.28
CA PHE A 114 -7.84 -6.15 -10.19
C PHE A 114 -8.07 -7.50 -9.49
N THR A 115 -7.96 -7.53 -8.15
CA THR A 115 -8.15 -8.76 -7.35
C THR A 115 -9.17 -8.51 -6.24
N GLU A 116 -8.80 -8.70 -4.97
CA GLU A 116 -9.61 -8.30 -3.82
C GLU A 116 -9.43 -6.81 -3.55
N ALA A 117 -10.14 -5.97 -4.30
CA ALA A 117 -10.01 -4.52 -4.26
C ALA A 117 -10.46 -3.92 -2.91
N MET A 118 -9.72 -2.91 -2.43
CA MET A 118 -10.12 -2.07 -1.30
C MET A 118 -9.99 -0.60 -1.67
N ILE A 119 -11.11 0.13 -1.62
CA ILE A 119 -11.13 1.58 -1.81
C ILE A 119 -10.61 2.27 -0.55
N ILE A 120 -9.74 3.26 -0.74
CA ILE A 120 -9.14 4.08 0.30
C ILE A 120 -9.37 5.55 -0.07
N GLU A 121 -10.49 6.09 0.37
CA GLU A 121 -10.88 7.49 0.16
C GLU A 121 -9.94 8.44 0.91
N TYR A 122 -9.94 9.72 0.54
CA TYR A 122 -9.00 10.68 1.14
C TYR A 122 -9.10 10.80 2.66
N ASP A 123 -10.30 10.73 3.24
CA ASP A 123 -10.48 10.72 4.70
C ASP A 123 -9.72 9.57 5.37
N LEU A 124 -9.72 8.40 4.73
CA LEU A 124 -8.98 7.24 5.22
C LEU A 124 -7.47 7.38 4.97
N THR A 125 -7.06 7.94 3.83
CA THR A 125 -5.63 8.23 3.59
C THR A 125 -5.07 9.20 4.61
N ASP A 126 -5.79 10.27 4.94
CA ASP A 126 -5.36 11.26 5.93
C ASP A 126 -5.30 10.64 7.33
N ALA A 127 -6.18 9.67 7.64
CA ALA A 127 -6.08 8.89 8.86
C ALA A 127 -4.83 8.01 8.88
N ILE A 128 -4.50 7.32 7.78
CA ILE A 128 -3.29 6.49 7.65
C ILE A 128 -2.02 7.33 7.88
N LEU A 129 -1.94 8.52 7.27
CA LEU A 129 -0.77 9.41 7.39
C LEU A 129 -0.53 9.88 8.83
N ARG A 130 -1.56 9.89 9.68
CA ARG A 130 -1.46 10.23 11.11
C ARG A 130 -1.07 9.04 11.99
N ILE A 131 -1.10 7.81 11.46
CA ILE A 131 -0.64 6.64 12.20
C ILE A 131 0.88 6.74 12.37
N PRO A 132 1.40 6.68 13.61
CA PRO A 132 2.83 6.58 13.82
C PRO A 132 3.38 5.33 13.13
N SER A 133 4.50 5.48 12.45
CA SER A 133 5.22 4.32 11.89
C SER A 133 5.46 3.28 12.98
N ARG A 134 5.25 2.01 12.63
CA ARG A 134 5.48 0.86 13.51
C ARG A 134 6.59 -0.04 12.98
N LEU A 135 7.38 0.46 12.04
CA LEU A 135 8.56 -0.22 11.51
C LEU A 135 9.70 -0.14 12.53
N HIS A 136 10.25 -1.29 12.94
CA HIS A 136 11.48 -1.32 13.73
C HIS A 136 12.72 -1.13 12.84
N PRO A 137 13.67 -0.27 13.23
CA PRO A 137 15.00 -0.30 12.63
C PRO A 137 15.68 -1.62 12.99
N LYS A 138 16.42 -2.22 12.04
CA LYS A 138 17.26 -3.39 12.31
C LYS A 138 18.09 -3.17 13.58
N GLU A 139 18.02 -4.10 14.51
CA GLU A 139 19.09 -4.27 15.48
C GLU A 139 20.35 -4.56 14.67
N GLU A 140 21.31 -3.61 14.67
CA GLU A 140 22.64 -3.87 14.13
C GLU A 140 23.17 -5.10 14.87
N GLU A 141 23.44 -6.19 14.13
CA GLU A 141 24.21 -7.32 14.64
C GLU A 141 25.51 -6.73 15.20
N LYS A 142 25.61 -6.64 16.52
CA LYS A 142 26.88 -6.42 17.20
C LYS A 142 27.75 -7.60 16.80
N GLY A 143 28.57 -7.40 15.77
CA GLY A 143 29.64 -8.33 15.45
C GLY A 143 30.47 -8.51 16.72
N ASP A 144 30.42 -9.71 17.27
CA ASP A 144 31.36 -10.17 18.26
C ASP A 144 32.75 -10.04 17.63
N ALA A 145 33.44 -8.94 17.94
CA ALA A 145 34.87 -8.86 17.82
C ALA A 145 35.46 -9.75 18.90
N GLU A 146 35.61 -11.04 18.60
CA GLU A 146 36.52 -11.90 19.35
C GLU A 146 37.94 -11.33 19.17
N ALA A 147 38.49 -10.85 20.28
CA ALA A 147 39.86 -10.39 20.44
C ALA A 147 40.73 -11.52 21.02
#